data_AF-A0A6L5DU01-F1
#
_entry.id   AF-A0A6L5DU01-F1
#
_cell.length_a   1.000
_cell.length_b   1.000
_cell.length_c   1.000
_cell.angle_alpha   90.00
_cell.angle_beta   90.00
_cell.angle_gamma   90.00
#
_symmetry.space_group_name_H-M   'P 1'
#
loop_
_entity.id
_entity.type
_entity.pdbx_description
1 polymer ?
#
loop_
_entity_poly.entity_id
_entity_poly.type
_entity_poly.pdbx_seq_one_letter_code
_entity_poly.pdbx_strand_id
1 'polypeptide(L)'
;MKLKQKLNNSLLFSNYRIINLILASILFAIFSYSAIYSPNKINHPIPSVFTQLTGEISPSTGLSRSFSSLIRCDVKSAINFNPIGLQIFIFFLIQLVFRIGSFFLIKERFTLIKAYILSDITLSTIGFLLVFSPLIKFTFELFKKFIVN
;
A
#
# COMPACT_ATOMS: atom_id res chain seq x y z
N MET A 1 -7.05 27.75 28.61
CA MET A 1 -6.80 27.54 27.16
C MET A 1 -5.56 26.69 26.85
N LYS A 2 -4.36 27.01 27.39
CA LYS A 2 -3.10 26.28 27.13
C LYS A 2 -3.10 24.79 27.55
N LEU A 3 -3.72 24.44 28.68
CA LEU A 3 -3.84 23.07 29.18
C LEU A 3 -4.66 22.16 28.25
N LYS A 4 -5.81 22.65 27.78
CA LYS A 4 -6.68 21.94 26.82
C LYS A 4 -5.97 21.70 25.48
N GLN A 5 -5.18 22.67 25.03
CA GLN A 5 -4.39 22.54 23.81
C GLN A 5 -3.23 21.53 23.95
N LYS A 6 -2.55 21.52 25.10
CA LYS A 6 -1.51 20.53 25.41
C LYS A 6 -2.08 19.10 25.46
N LEU A 7 -3.24 18.93 26.11
CA LEU A 7 -3.94 17.64 26.19
C LEU A 7 -4.43 17.15 24.81
N ASN A 8 -4.97 18.05 23.99
CA ASN A 8 -5.37 17.70 22.62
C ASN A 8 -4.17 17.26 21.77
N ASN A 9 -3.03 17.92 21.91
CA ASN A 9 -1.82 17.54 21.18
C ASN A 9 -1.26 16.21 21.68
N SER A 10 -1.23 15.94 23.00
CA SER A 10 -0.79 14.65 23.54
C SER A 10 -1.65 13.49 23.03
N LEU A 11 -2.97 13.68 23.00
CA LEU A 11 -3.90 12.69 22.44
C LEU A 11 -3.65 12.49 20.93
N LEU A 12 -3.45 13.59 20.18
CA LEU A 12 -3.14 13.55 18.75
C LEU A 12 -1.87 12.74 18.47
N PHE A 13 -0.79 12.95 19.26
CA PHE A 13 0.44 12.17 19.14
C PHE A 13 0.20 10.68 19.38
N SER A 14 -0.49 10.33 20.47
CA SER A 14 -0.78 8.94 20.81
C SER A 14 -1.57 8.25 19.69
N ASN A 15 -2.65 8.88 19.24
CA ASN A 15 -3.51 8.34 18.18
C ASN A 15 -2.73 8.18 16.87
N TYR A 16 -1.95 9.19 16.47
CA TYR A 16 -1.18 9.11 15.24
C TYR A 16 -0.11 8.02 15.27
N ARG A 17 0.55 7.80 16.42
CA ARG A 17 1.49 6.67 16.58
C ARG A 17 0.76 5.32 16.47
N ILE A 18 -0.38 5.17 17.12
CA ILE A 18 -1.20 3.94 17.04
C ILE A 18 -1.63 3.67 15.59
N ILE A 19 -2.09 4.70 14.88
CA ILE A 19 -2.47 4.57 13.45
C ILE A 19 -1.26 4.11 12.61
N ASN A 20 -0.09 4.74 12.78
CA ASN A 20 1.10 4.33 12.05
C ASN A 20 1.52 2.89 12.38
N LEU A 21 1.40 2.46 13.63
CA LEU A 21 1.70 1.08 14.04
C LEU A 21 0.76 0.06 13.38
N ILE A 22 -0.54 0.36 13.32
CA ILE A 22 -1.53 -0.50 12.66
C ILE A 22 -1.24 -0.57 11.15
N LEU A 23 -1.02 0.57 10.50
CA LEU A 23 -0.71 0.63 9.08
C LEU A 23 0.61 -0.08 8.76
N ALA A 24 1.65 0.09 9.58
CA ALA A 24 2.92 -0.63 9.45
C ALA A 24 2.71 -2.14 9.55
N SER A 25 1.90 -2.59 10.52
CA SER A 25 1.59 -4.02 10.70
C SER A 25 0.89 -4.63 9.48
N ILE A 26 -0.07 -3.91 8.89
CA ILE A 26 -0.77 -4.35 7.66
C ILE A 26 0.21 -4.45 6.49
N LEU A 27 1.03 -3.41 6.27
CA LEU A 27 2.02 -3.40 5.19
C LEU A 27 3.06 -4.50 5.38
N PHE A 28 3.52 -4.70 6.62
CA PHE A 28 4.44 -5.77 6.97
C PHE A 28 3.84 -7.16 6.69
N ALA A 29 2.55 -7.37 6.94
CA ALA A 29 1.86 -8.61 6.59
C ALA A 29 1.86 -8.88 5.08
N ILE A 30 1.68 -7.85 4.24
CA ILE A 30 1.75 -7.96 2.76
C ILE A 30 3.16 -8.42 2.31
N PHE A 31 4.21 -7.82 2.88
CA PHE A 31 5.58 -8.24 2.58
C PHE A 31 5.90 -9.63 3.10
N SER A 32 5.43 -9.96 4.31
CA SER A 32 5.60 -11.29 4.91
C SER A 32 4.96 -12.37 4.06
N TYR A 33 3.74 -12.14 3.58
CA TYR A 33 3.08 -13.02 2.62
C TYR A 33 3.95 -13.23 1.37
N SER A 34 4.45 -12.15 0.78
CA SER A 34 5.28 -12.19 -0.43
C SER A 34 6.64 -12.88 -0.22
N ALA A 35 7.18 -12.81 0.99
CA ALA A 35 8.39 -13.52 1.39
C ALA A 35 8.13 -15.04 1.51
N ILE A 36 7.03 -15.43 2.16
CA ILE A 36 6.69 -16.83 2.42
C ILE A 36 6.37 -17.58 1.11
N TYR A 37 5.59 -16.98 0.20
CA TYR A 37 5.16 -17.64 -1.03
C TYR A 37 6.16 -17.46 -2.18
N SER A 38 6.49 -18.55 -2.87
CA SER A 38 7.47 -18.54 -3.97
C SER A 38 6.82 -18.18 -5.32
N PRO A 39 7.43 -17.28 -6.13
CA PRO A 39 6.86 -16.79 -7.39
C PRO A 39 6.62 -17.87 -8.48
N ASN A 40 7.38 -18.96 -8.43
CA ASN A 40 7.43 -19.98 -9.49
C ASN A 40 6.60 -21.25 -9.20
N LYS A 41 5.97 -21.36 -8.03
CA LYS A 41 5.07 -22.50 -7.79
C LYS A 41 3.80 -22.34 -8.64
N ILE A 42 3.40 -23.42 -9.32
CA ILE A 42 2.13 -23.55 -10.07
C ILE A 42 0.93 -23.16 -9.19
N ASN A 43 1.05 -23.35 -7.86
CA ASN A 43 0.06 -22.97 -6.85
C ASN A 43 0.42 -21.65 -6.15
N HIS A 44 0.62 -20.56 -6.90
CA HIS A 44 0.57 -19.24 -6.26
C HIS A 44 -0.87 -19.04 -5.73
N PRO A 45 -1.08 -18.75 -4.44
CA PRO A 45 -2.36 -19.04 -3.79
C PRO A 45 -3.54 -18.23 -4.30
N ILE A 46 -3.28 -17.09 -4.94
CA ILE A 46 -4.30 -16.12 -5.33
C ILE A 46 -4.27 -15.98 -6.85
N PRO A 47 -5.03 -16.82 -7.57
CA PRO A 47 -5.32 -16.57 -8.97
C PRO A 47 -6.20 -15.32 -9.12
N SER A 48 -6.17 -14.69 -10.30
CA SER A 48 -7.09 -13.59 -10.59
C SER A 48 -8.50 -14.16 -10.78
N VAL A 49 -9.38 -13.91 -9.80
CA VAL A 49 -10.80 -14.32 -9.86
C VAL A 49 -11.47 -13.73 -11.10
N PHE A 50 -11.14 -12.49 -11.46
CA PHE A 50 -11.67 -11.85 -12.66
C PHE A 50 -11.28 -12.63 -13.92
N THR A 51 -9.98 -12.93 -14.10
CA THR A 51 -9.52 -13.69 -15.25
C THR A 51 -10.09 -15.11 -15.30
N GLN A 52 -10.32 -15.74 -14.14
CA GLN A 52 -11.00 -17.03 -14.09
C GLN A 52 -12.45 -16.98 -14.56
N LEU A 53 -13.17 -15.89 -14.28
CA LEU A 53 -14.59 -15.75 -14.61
C LEU A 53 -14.82 -15.21 -16.03
N THR A 54 -13.98 -14.30 -16.51
CA THR A 54 -14.21 -13.58 -17.78
C THR A 54 -13.24 -13.97 -18.90
N GLY A 55 -12.13 -14.64 -18.58
CA GLY A 55 -11.03 -14.86 -19.52
C GLY A 55 -10.21 -13.61 -19.84
N GLU A 56 -10.62 -12.42 -19.36
CA GLU A 56 -9.91 -11.16 -19.59
C GLU A 56 -8.79 -10.96 -18.55
N ILE A 57 -7.64 -10.46 -18.99
CA ILE A 57 -6.48 -10.19 -18.12
C ILE A 57 -6.69 -8.82 -17.45
N SER A 58 -6.81 -8.81 -16.12
CA SER A 58 -6.86 -7.57 -15.34
C SER A 58 -5.45 -7.03 -15.04
N PRO A 59 -5.28 -5.71 -14.81
CA PRO A 59 -4.03 -5.12 -14.34
C PRO A 59 -3.56 -5.67 -12.98
N SER A 60 -4.45 -6.30 -12.21
CA SER A 60 -4.12 -6.95 -10.95
C SER A 60 -3.54 -8.37 -11.09
N THR A 61 -3.68 -8.99 -12.27
CA THR A 61 -3.17 -10.35 -12.51
C THR A 61 -1.66 -10.40 -12.33
N GLY A 62 -1.18 -11.36 -11.54
CA GLY A 62 0.25 -11.56 -11.29
C GLY A 62 0.89 -10.59 -10.28
N LEU A 63 0.14 -9.67 -9.66
CA LEU A 63 0.70 -8.73 -8.66
C LEU A 63 1.37 -9.44 -7.47
N SER A 64 0.74 -10.47 -6.92
CA SER A 64 1.28 -11.27 -5.82
C SER A 64 2.60 -11.98 -6.18
N ARG A 65 2.68 -12.51 -7.41
CA ARG A 65 3.90 -13.12 -7.98
C ARG A 65 4.99 -12.10 -8.22
N SER A 66 4.62 -10.92 -8.71
CA SER A 66 5.52 -9.79 -8.91
C SER A 66 6.16 -9.39 -7.57
N PHE A 67 5.36 -9.18 -6.53
CA PHE A 67 5.84 -8.87 -5.18
C PHE A 67 6.76 -9.95 -4.61
N SER A 68 6.38 -11.23 -4.78
CA SER A 68 7.20 -12.36 -4.33
C SER A 68 8.56 -12.40 -5.02
N SER A 69 8.63 -12.00 -6.29
CA SER A 69 9.87 -11.91 -7.05
C SER A 69 10.72 -10.71 -6.60
N LEU A 70 10.09 -9.57 -6.32
CA LEU A 70 10.76 -8.36 -5.83
C LEU A 70 11.42 -8.57 -4.46
N ILE A 71 10.75 -9.29 -3.55
CA ILE A 71 11.37 -9.68 -2.26
C ILE A 71 12.63 -10.53 -2.44
N ARG A 72 12.71 -11.28 -3.54
CA ARG A 72 13.87 -12.13 -3.89
C ARG A 72 14.87 -11.41 -4.81
N CYS A 73 14.73 -10.10 -4.97
CA CYS A 73 15.55 -9.28 -5.87
C CYS A 73 15.49 -9.69 -7.35
N ASP A 74 14.50 -10.49 -7.76
CA ASP A 74 14.28 -10.86 -9.16
C ASP A 74 13.33 -9.86 -9.84
N VAL A 75 13.89 -8.70 -10.17
CA VAL A 75 13.16 -7.60 -10.80
C VAL A 75 12.69 -7.98 -12.20
N LYS A 76 13.46 -8.79 -12.94
CA LYS A 76 13.12 -9.21 -14.31
C LYS A 76 11.85 -10.06 -14.30
N SER A 77 11.79 -11.10 -13.46
CA SER A 77 10.58 -11.91 -13.33
C SER A 77 9.43 -11.10 -12.75
N ALA A 78 9.69 -10.17 -11.82
CA ALA A 78 8.65 -9.32 -11.25
C ALA A 78 7.89 -8.50 -12.30
N ILE A 79 8.64 -7.86 -13.20
CA ILE A 79 8.07 -7.05 -14.30
C ILE A 79 7.33 -7.96 -15.29
N ASN A 80 7.86 -9.14 -15.58
CA ASN A 80 7.19 -10.12 -16.44
C ASN A 80 5.87 -10.63 -15.84
N PHE A 81 5.78 -10.79 -14.51
CA PHE A 81 4.55 -11.19 -13.86
C PHE A 81 3.52 -10.07 -13.80
N ASN A 82 3.97 -8.84 -13.56
CA ASN A 82 3.09 -7.68 -13.60
C ASN A 82 3.91 -6.40 -13.85
N PRO A 83 3.64 -5.66 -14.95
CA PRO A 83 4.43 -4.50 -15.34
C PRO A 83 4.31 -3.31 -14.38
N ILE A 84 3.20 -3.21 -13.64
CA ILE A 84 2.97 -2.15 -12.64
C ILE A 84 3.32 -2.58 -11.22
N GLY A 85 3.63 -3.87 -11.02
CA GLY A 85 3.91 -4.46 -9.71
C GLY A 85 5.11 -3.81 -9.00
N LEU A 86 6.15 -3.42 -9.75
CA LEU A 86 7.31 -2.72 -9.19
C LEU A 86 6.94 -1.37 -8.57
N GLN A 87 6.09 -0.58 -9.24
CA GLN A 87 5.68 0.74 -8.76
C GLN A 87 4.85 0.61 -7.47
N ILE A 88 3.91 -0.33 -7.45
CA ILE A 88 3.06 -0.61 -6.28
C ILE A 88 3.90 -1.14 -5.12
N PHE A 89 4.87 -2.01 -5.39
CA PHE A 89 5.79 -2.53 -4.38
C PHE A 89 6.60 -1.41 -3.73
N ILE A 90 7.21 -0.54 -4.55
CA ILE A 90 7.99 0.60 -4.06
C ILE A 90 7.12 1.54 -3.23
N PHE A 91 5.89 1.82 -3.67
CA PHE A 91 4.95 2.61 -2.89
C PHE A 91 4.71 2.01 -1.51
N PHE A 92 4.39 0.72 -1.41
CA PHE A 92 4.21 0.07 -0.12
C PHE A 92 5.49 0.00 0.72
N LEU A 93 6.66 -0.12 0.10
CA LEU A 93 7.94 -0.15 0.81
C LEU A 93 8.24 1.21 1.44
N ILE A 94 8.07 2.29 0.66
CA ILE A 94 8.20 3.67 1.14
C ILE A 94 7.20 3.91 2.27
N GLN A 95 5.95 3.50 2.09
CA GLN A 95 4.92 3.64 3.10
C GLN A 95 5.29 2.88 4.38
N LEU A 96 5.77 1.63 4.30
CA LEU A 96 6.17 0.86 5.48
C LEU A 96 7.30 1.55 6.24
N VAL A 97 8.36 1.97 5.54
CA VAL A 97 9.49 2.68 6.15
C VAL A 97 9.03 3.99 6.78
N PHE A 98 8.16 4.73 6.09
CA PHE A 98 7.59 5.97 6.61
C PHE A 98 6.72 5.75 7.87
N ARG A 99 5.88 4.71 7.92
CA ARG A 99 5.06 4.39 9.11
C ARG A 99 5.94 4.01 10.30
N ILE A 100 6.94 3.17 10.09
CA ILE A 100 7.90 2.76 11.13
C ILE A 100 8.68 3.99 11.62
N GLY A 101 9.21 4.80 10.71
CA GLY A 101 9.90 6.04 11.03
C GLY A 101 9.03 7.01 11.82
N SER A 102 7.80 7.25 11.36
CA SER A 102 6.83 8.12 12.03
C SER A 102 6.52 7.65 13.46
N PHE A 103 6.35 6.33 13.66
CA PHE A 103 6.09 5.75 14.98
C PHE A 103 7.22 6.03 16.00
N PHE A 104 8.48 5.98 15.55
CA PHE A 104 9.65 6.21 16.39
C PHE A 104 10.01 7.69 16.56
N LEU A 105 9.88 8.49 15.51
CA LEU A 105 10.31 9.90 15.48
C LEU A 105 9.30 10.84 16.15
N ILE A 106 8.01 10.54 16.06
CA ILE A 106 6.98 11.43 16.60
C ILE A 106 6.77 11.13 18.08
N LYS A 107 7.22 12.08 18.90
CA LYS A 107 7.08 12.09 20.36
C LYS A 107 6.43 13.41 20.79
N GLU A 108 6.03 13.50 22.05
CA GLU A 108 5.23 14.61 22.62
C GLU A 108 5.83 16.03 22.44
N ARG A 109 7.09 16.15 22.00
CA ARG A 109 7.79 17.42 21.76
C ARG A 109 7.72 17.92 20.31
N PHE A 110 7.07 17.19 19.39
CA PHE A 110 7.07 17.55 17.97
C PHE A 110 6.05 18.66 17.66
N THR A 111 6.53 19.91 17.60
CA THR A 111 5.68 21.13 17.56
C THR A 111 4.84 21.28 16.29
N LEU A 112 5.25 20.71 15.16
CA LEU A 112 4.60 20.84 13.86
C LEU A 112 3.72 19.63 13.48
N ILE A 113 3.22 18.89 14.47
CA ILE A 113 2.50 17.63 14.26
C ILE A 113 1.31 17.74 13.31
N LYS A 114 0.53 18.82 13.39
CA LYS A 114 -0.64 19.01 12.52
C LYS A 114 -0.24 19.15 11.04
N ALA A 115 0.80 19.93 10.76
CA ALA A 115 1.32 20.11 9.41
C ALA A 115 1.94 18.81 8.88
N TYR A 116 2.63 18.06 9.74
CA TYR A 116 3.17 16.75 9.39
C TYR A 116 2.09 15.75 9.02
N ILE A 117 1.03 15.63 9.85
CA ILE A 117 -0.11 14.74 9.58
C ILE A 117 -0.79 15.13 8.26
N LEU A 118 -1.00 16.43 8.02
CA LEU A 118 -1.59 16.90 6.78
C LEU A 118 -0.72 16.54 5.57
N SER A 119 0.59 16.77 5.66
CA SER A 119 1.54 16.41 4.59
C SER A 119 1.57 14.91 4.32
N ASP A 120 1.56 14.08 5.36
CA ASP A 120 1.47 12.62 5.24
C ASP A 120 0.20 12.20 4.48
N ILE A 121 -0.96 12.70 4.90
CA ILE A 121 -2.23 12.40 4.24
C ILE A 121 -2.18 12.79 2.77
N THR A 122 -1.73 14.02 2.47
CA THR A 122 -1.67 14.53 1.09
C THR A 122 -0.71 13.71 0.23
N LEU A 123 0.53 13.48 0.68
CA LEU A 123 1.53 12.74 -0.07
C LEU A 123 1.15 11.27 -0.26
N SER A 124 0.61 10.63 0.77
CA SER A 124 0.15 9.24 0.70
C SER A 124 -1.04 9.09 -0.25
N THR A 125 -1.98 10.05 -0.24
CA THR A 125 -3.14 10.04 -1.16
C THR A 125 -2.72 10.26 -2.60
N ILE A 126 -1.87 11.26 -2.87
CA ILE A 126 -1.37 11.53 -4.22
C ILE A 126 -0.57 10.33 -4.74
N GLY A 127 0.34 9.79 -3.92
CA GLY A 127 1.13 8.62 -4.28
C GLY A 127 0.26 7.40 -4.59
N PHE A 128 -0.77 7.15 -3.77
CA PHE A 128 -1.74 6.09 -4.02
C PHE A 128 -2.46 6.28 -5.36
N LEU A 129 -3.01 7.48 -5.62
CA LEU A 129 -3.74 7.76 -6.85
C LEU A 129 -2.87 7.60 -8.10
N LEU A 130 -1.61 8.04 -8.05
CA LEU A 130 -0.69 7.92 -9.18
C LEU A 130 -0.35 6.45 -9.47
N VAL A 131 0.08 5.72 -8.44
CA VAL A 131 0.58 4.35 -8.56
C VAL A 131 -0.54 3.35 -8.87
N PHE A 132 -1.73 3.54 -8.27
CA PHE A 132 -2.88 2.67 -8.50
C PHE A 132 -3.77 3.12 -9.67
N SER A 133 -3.41 4.20 -10.40
CA SER A 133 -4.21 4.71 -11.52
C SER A 133 -4.58 3.65 -12.58
N PRO A 134 -3.74 2.66 -12.95
CA PRO A 134 -4.14 1.63 -13.92
C PRO A 134 -5.25 0.72 -13.38
N LEU A 135 -5.19 0.34 -12.10
CA LEU A 135 -6.22 -0.48 -11.45
C LEU A 135 -7.52 0.32 -11.30
N ILE A 136 -7.42 1.59 -10.89
CA ILE A 136 -8.58 2.47 -10.73
C ILE A 136 -9.31 2.64 -12.07
N LYS A 137 -8.58 2.95 -13.14
CA LYS A 137 -9.15 3.08 -14.50
C LYS A 137 -9.85 1.80 -14.93
N PHE A 138 -9.19 0.65 -14.77
CA PHE A 138 -9.78 -0.64 -15.12
C PHE A 138 -11.07 -0.92 -14.35
N THR A 139 -11.10 -0.64 -13.05
CA THR A 139 -12.29 -0.79 -12.22
C THR A 139 -13.44 0.11 -12.71
N PHE A 140 -13.16 1.37 -13.09
CA PHE A 140 -14.19 2.26 -13.65
C PHE A 140 -14.73 1.77 -14.99
N GLU A 141 -13.87 1.30 -15.89
CA GLU A 141 -14.30 0.74 -17.18
C GLU A 141 -15.17 -0.52 -16.99
N LEU A 142 -14.81 -1.36 -16.02
CA LEU A 142 -15.59 -2.53 -15.64
C LEU A 142 -16.97 -2.12 -15.11
N PHE A 143 -17.06 -1.14 -14.21
CA PHE A 143 -18.34 -0.63 -13.73
C PHE A 143 -19.22 -0.07 -14.85
N LYS A 144 -18.64 0.70 -15.78
CA LYS A 144 -19.39 1.20 -16.95
C LYS A 144 -19.97 0.05 -17.78
N LYS A 145 -19.17 -0.98 -18.06
CA LYS A 145 -19.58 -2.16 -18.84
C LYS A 145 -20.75 -2.92 -18.18
N PHE A 146 -20.82 -2.97 -16.84
CA PHE A 146 -21.88 -3.65 -16.11
C PHE A 146 -23.13 -2.80 -15.82
N ILE A 147 -23.03 -1.46 -15.85
CA ILE A 147 -24.16 -0.56 -15.60
C ILE A 147 -24.86 -0.15 -16.90
N VAL A 148 -24.11 -0.06 -18.00
CA VAL A 148 -24.63 0.41 -19.31
C VAL A 148 -25.12 -0.75 -20.19
N ASN A 149 -24.80 -2.00 -19.86
CA ASN A 149 -25.49 -3.19 -20.35
C ASN A 149 -26.56 -3.64 -19.36
#